data_AF-A0A7V8XLB2-F1
#
_entry.id   AF-A0A7V8XLB2-F1
#
_cell.length_a   1.000
_cell.length_b   1.000
_cell.length_c   1.000
_cell.angle_alpha   90.00
_cell.angle_beta   90.00
_cell.angle_gamma   90.00
#
_symmetry.space_group_name_H-M   'P 1'
#
loop_
_entity.id
_entity.type
_entity.pdbx_description
1 polymer ?
#
loop_
_entity_poly.entity_id
_entity_poly.type
_entity_poly.pdbx_seq_one_letter_code
_entity_poly.pdbx_strand_id
1 'polypeptide(L)'
;AALDDTRPLFRFSPLIAFGAGVAATIAYENVVTLVAFFVEDQIDQRFVAALAFAPFAVGIVGYGIWRATFAAVAEGRPGIPTLRIGLALAAGFLVGPELSLAQTVITDDDALLASILKGEDLAWGAALVLGLTLFTGWLGTIASYWARALGSRHPRVPALVSLLAAAGVLSAFMGVFYVARDARGAIDFSADASKLEHATVAETAWAGPVWLWQAMLDPAFLVVVYRPFILPGLLLLWAVPLAAALVASRRHEGSVDWAFLDAGGELRPPPLALWILRPLAIGLAAGLAFWAFHLILRFSLHNGVAAETRATDAFLLSFFFWLLVLAIVAQAVAGAGAALLSRNPAPLVDALVAGFVAGAVATIGIVGGPLAGGCVDPVSLNPGPCAWTVEASFSWNVFRQVVAQGAVGSLAGGGLVVGLRTLRARRSSDDLSAASAPG
;
A
#
# COMPACT_ATOMS: atom_id res chain seq x y z
N ALA A 1 -41.24 -14.19 5.33
CA ALA A 1 -39.84 -14.64 5.17
C ALA A 1 -38.83 -13.49 5.33
N ALA A 2 -38.70 -12.55 4.39
CA ALA A 2 -37.73 -11.43 4.55
C ALA A 2 -38.09 -10.40 5.64
N LEU A 3 -39.39 -10.33 5.99
CA LEU A 3 -39.88 -9.55 7.14
C LEU A 3 -39.57 -10.23 8.48
N ASP A 4 -39.49 -11.56 8.50
CA ASP A 4 -39.22 -12.35 9.72
C ASP A 4 -37.72 -12.61 9.92
N ASP A 5 -36.95 -12.60 8.82
CA ASP A 5 -35.50 -12.76 8.82
C ASP A 5 -34.87 -11.76 7.83
N THR A 6 -34.26 -10.70 8.36
CA THR A 6 -33.59 -9.65 7.58
C THR A 6 -32.17 -10.03 7.17
N ARG A 7 -31.61 -11.14 7.68
CA ARG A 7 -30.22 -11.57 7.41
C ARG A 7 -29.90 -11.75 5.92
N PRO A 8 -30.80 -12.26 5.05
CA PRO A 8 -30.55 -12.36 3.62
C PRO A 8 -30.24 -11.01 2.95
N LEU A 9 -30.78 -9.90 3.46
CA LEU A 9 -30.55 -8.55 2.92
C LEU A 9 -29.10 -8.08 3.13
N PHE A 10 -28.38 -8.63 4.11
CA PHE A 10 -27.00 -8.25 4.40
C PHE A 10 -25.95 -9.17 3.75
N ARG A 11 -26.38 -10.17 2.99
CA ARG A 11 -25.46 -11.08 2.29
C ARG A 11 -24.86 -10.37 1.09
N PHE A 12 -23.54 -10.37 1.00
CA PHE A 12 -22.82 -9.90 -0.17
C PHE A 12 -22.18 -11.08 -0.90
N SER A 13 -22.60 -11.31 -2.15
CA SER A 13 -22.17 -12.46 -2.95
C SER A 13 -20.89 -12.15 -3.74
N PRO A 14 -19.94 -13.09 -3.85
CA PRO A 14 -18.80 -12.97 -4.77
C PRO A 14 -19.21 -12.68 -6.22
N LEU A 15 -20.37 -13.18 -6.66
CA LEU A 15 -20.88 -12.93 -8.02
C LEU A 15 -21.12 -11.44 -8.30
N ILE A 16 -21.59 -10.69 -7.28
CA ILE A 16 -21.79 -9.25 -7.39
C ILE A 16 -20.43 -8.54 -7.54
N ALA A 17 -19.42 -8.99 -6.80
CA ALA A 17 -18.06 -8.44 -6.90
C ALA A 17 -17.43 -8.72 -8.27
N PHE A 18 -17.61 -9.93 -8.80
CA PHE A 18 -17.20 -10.29 -10.15
C PHE A 18 -17.87 -9.39 -11.20
N GLY A 19 -19.21 -9.27 -11.14
CA GLY A 19 -19.95 -8.41 -12.08
C GLY A 19 -19.55 -6.94 -12.00
N ALA A 20 -19.28 -6.43 -10.79
CA ALA A 20 -18.76 -5.07 -10.60
C ALA A 20 -17.37 -4.89 -11.24
N GLY A 21 -16.51 -5.90 -11.14
CA GLY A 21 -15.18 -5.88 -11.77
C GLY A 21 -15.25 -5.88 -13.30
N VAL A 22 -16.09 -6.76 -13.87
CA VAL A 22 -16.35 -6.82 -15.32
C VAL A 22 -16.89 -5.47 -15.82
N ALA A 23 -17.93 -4.94 -15.17
CA ALA A 23 -18.55 -3.68 -15.58
C ALA A 23 -17.58 -2.49 -15.50
N ALA A 24 -16.76 -2.41 -14.44
CA ALA A 24 -15.78 -1.34 -14.27
C ALA A 24 -14.72 -1.35 -15.38
N THR A 25 -14.21 -2.53 -15.73
CA THR A 25 -13.11 -2.66 -16.71
C THR A 25 -13.57 -2.60 -18.16
N ILE A 26 -14.78 -3.05 -18.50
CA ILE A 26 -15.37 -2.83 -19.83
C ILE A 26 -15.45 -1.32 -20.13
N ALA A 27 -15.88 -0.53 -19.13
CA ALA A 27 -16.07 0.90 -19.31
C ALA A 27 -14.73 1.68 -19.24
N TYR A 28 -13.72 1.14 -18.55
CA TYR A 28 -12.41 1.76 -18.36
C TYR A 28 -11.73 2.17 -19.68
N GLU A 29 -11.56 1.24 -20.61
CA GLU A 29 -10.85 1.51 -21.87
C GLU A 29 -11.55 2.57 -22.73
N ASN A 30 -12.88 2.58 -22.72
CA ASN A 30 -13.67 3.58 -23.44
C ASN A 30 -13.44 4.99 -22.88
N VAL A 31 -13.31 5.13 -21.56
CA VAL A 31 -13.01 6.43 -20.95
C VAL A 31 -11.55 6.81 -21.11
N VAL A 32 -10.60 5.86 -21.08
CA VAL A 32 -9.21 6.19 -21.40
C VAL A 32 -9.11 6.78 -22.81
N THR A 33 -9.81 6.17 -23.77
CA THR A 33 -9.89 6.67 -25.15
C THR A 33 -10.51 8.07 -25.18
N LEU A 34 -11.57 8.31 -24.42
CA LEU A 34 -12.19 9.63 -24.33
C LEU A 34 -11.27 10.67 -23.67
N VAL A 35 -10.57 10.31 -22.60
CA VAL A 35 -9.67 11.19 -21.84
C VAL A 35 -8.41 11.54 -22.64
N ALA A 36 -7.95 10.63 -23.51
CA ALA A 36 -6.81 10.87 -24.40
C ALA A 36 -7.03 12.08 -25.34
N PHE A 37 -8.27 12.51 -25.58
CA PHE A 37 -8.56 13.75 -26.32
C PHE A 37 -8.28 15.03 -25.52
N PHE A 38 -8.18 14.95 -24.19
CA PHE A 38 -8.08 16.11 -23.30
C PHE A 38 -6.81 16.15 -22.46
N VAL A 39 -6.12 15.02 -22.30
CA VAL A 39 -4.93 14.89 -21.45
C VAL A 39 -3.82 14.27 -22.29
N GLU A 40 -2.68 14.94 -22.42
CA GLU A 40 -1.56 14.46 -23.25
C GLU A 40 -0.71 13.38 -22.53
N ASP A 41 -0.50 13.53 -21.23
CA ASP A 41 0.29 12.60 -20.43
C ASP A 41 -0.49 11.30 -20.18
N GLN A 42 0.02 10.17 -20.70
CA GLN A 42 -0.63 8.86 -20.62
C GLN A 42 -0.90 8.40 -19.17
N ILE A 43 -0.05 8.80 -18.23
CA ILE A 43 -0.19 8.42 -16.82
C ILE A 43 -1.39 9.13 -16.22
N ASP A 44 -1.51 10.42 -16.49
CA ASP A 44 -2.64 11.22 -16.05
C ASP A 44 -3.94 10.77 -16.74
N GLN A 45 -3.90 10.36 -18.02
CA GLN A 45 -5.07 9.77 -18.70
C GLN A 45 -5.61 8.54 -17.96
N ARG A 46 -4.73 7.56 -17.69
CA ARG A 46 -5.09 6.30 -17.02
C ARG A 46 -5.58 6.53 -15.58
N PHE A 47 -4.99 7.49 -14.88
CA PHE A 47 -5.44 7.88 -13.53
C PHE A 47 -6.80 8.57 -13.54
N VAL A 48 -7.04 9.51 -14.46
CA VAL A 48 -8.33 10.20 -14.61
C VAL A 48 -9.44 9.21 -14.98
N ALA A 49 -9.15 8.24 -15.87
CA ALA A 49 -10.08 7.15 -16.14
C ALA A 49 -10.35 6.29 -14.89
N ALA A 50 -9.32 5.99 -14.09
CA ALA A 50 -9.47 5.24 -12.84
C ALA A 50 -10.28 6.00 -11.78
N LEU A 51 -10.21 7.33 -11.75
CA LEU A 51 -11.06 8.19 -10.92
C LEU A 51 -12.53 8.12 -11.29
N ALA A 52 -12.87 7.86 -12.56
CA ALA A 52 -14.25 7.68 -12.97
C ALA A 52 -14.83 6.35 -12.46
N PHE A 53 -14.06 5.25 -12.53
CA PHE A 53 -14.61 3.89 -12.29
C PHE A 53 -14.39 3.31 -10.92
N ALA A 54 -13.27 3.60 -10.28
CA ALA A 54 -13.01 3.09 -8.94
C ALA A 54 -14.13 3.47 -7.94
N PRO A 55 -14.72 4.69 -7.96
CA PRO A 55 -15.87 5.02 -7.13
C PRO A 55 -17.09 4.13 -7.37
N PHE A 56 -17.36 3.70 -8.60
CA PHE A 56 -18.48 2.78 -8.89
C PHE A 56 -18.20 1.38 -8.35
N ALA A 57 -17.01 0.83 -8.59
CA ALA A 57 -16.60 -0.47 -8.06
C ALA A 57 -16.65 -0.47 -6.52
N VAL A 58 -16.15 0.58 -5.87
CA VAL A 58 -16.21 0.77 -4.42
C VAL A 58 -17.62 1.02 -3.92
N GLY A 59 -18.44 1.76 -4.67
CA GLY A 59 -19.85 2.00 -4.35
C GLY A 59 -20.65 0.71 -4.26
N ILE A 60 -20.37 -0.27 -5.13
CA ILE A 60 -21.05 -1.58 -5.11
C ILE A 60 -20.39 -2.50 -4.08
N VAL A 61 -19.09 -2.76 -4.24
CA VAL A 61 -18.35 -3.78 -3.46
C VAL A 61 -18.07 -3.29 -2.05
N GLY A 62 -17.58 -2.05 -1.92
CA GLY A 62 -17.29 -1.43 -0.63
C GLY A 62 -18.54 -1.27 0.22
N TYR A 63 -19.64 -0.77 -0.35
CA TYR A 63 -20.91 -0.66 0.39
C TYR A 63 -21.45 -2.03 0.81
N GLY A 64 -21.36 -3.03 -0.07
CA GLY A 64 -21.70 -4.42 0.25
C GLY A 64 -20.89 -4.99 1.41
N ILE A 65 -19.57 -4.81 1.38
CA ILE A 65 -18.65 -5.19 2.47
C ILE A 65 -19.02 -4.47 3.76
N TRP A 66 -19.31 -3.17 3.70
CA TRP A 66 -19.71 -2.35 4.85
C TRP A 66 -20.97 -2.86 5.51
N ARG A 67 -22.03 -3.10 4.74
CA ARG A 67 -23.30 -3.63 5.24
C ARG A 67 -23.14 -5.01 5.87
N ALA A 68 -22.44 -5.91 5.19
CA ALA A 68 -22.26 -7.28 5.66
C ALA A 68 -21.37 -7.32 6.92
N THR A 69 -20.35 -6.46 6.99
CA THR A 69 -19.50 -6.33 8.19
C THR A 69 -20.26 -5.72 9.35
N PHE A 70 -21.10 -4.71 9.10
CA PHE A 70 -21.95 -4.13 10.12
C PHE A 70 -22.88 -5.17 10.75
N ALA A 71 -23.58 -5.96 9.91
CA ALA A 71 -24.43 -7.05 10.38
C ALA A 71 -23.64 -8.08 11.20
N ALA A 72 -22.46 -8.50 10.72
CA ALA A 72 -21.60 -9.43 11.45
C ALA A 72 -21.18 -8.90 12.83
N VAL A 73 -20.83 -7.61 12.92
CA VAL A 73 -20.46 -6.96 14.20
C VAL A 73 -21.67 -6.84 15.13
N ALA A 74 -22.84 -6.48 14.60
CA ALA A 74 -24.09 -6.39 15.38
C ALA A 74 -24.50 -7.74 15.98
N GLU A 75 -24.27 -8.83 15.24
CA GLU A 75 -24.63 -10.19 15.64
C GLU A 75 -23.51 -10.92 16.41
N GLY A 76 -22.36 -10.27 16.66
CA GLY A 76 -21.21 -10.90 17.32
C GLY A 76 -20.56 -12.04 16.52
N ARG A 77 -20.79 -12.10 15.20
CA ARG A 77 -20.27 -13.14 14.31
C ARG A 77 -18.86 -12.82 13.83
N PRO A 78 -18.11 -13.85 13.35
CA PRO A 78 -16.88 -13.60 12.62
C PRO A 78 -17.13 -12.72 11.39
N GLY A 79 -16.09 -11.97 10.99
CA GLY A 79 -16.14 -11.09 9.82
C GLY A 79 -16.40 -11.85 8.52
N ILE A 80 -16.73 -11.10 7.47
CA ILE A 80 -17.03 -11.66 6.15
C ILE A 80 -15.76 -12.21 5.45
N PRO A 81 -15.89 -13.22 4.57
CA PRO A 81 -14.76 -13.80 3.84
C PRO A 81 -14.30 -12.89 2.68
N THR A 82 -13.61 -11.80 3.00
CA THR A 82 -13.12 -10.79 2.04
C THR A 82 -12.21 -11.36 0.96
N LEU A 83 -11.45 -12.42 1.25
CA LEU A 83 -10.61 -13.11 0.26
C LEU A 83 -11.41 -13.57 -0.97
N ARG A 84 -12.56 -14.23 -0.76
CA ARG A 84 -13.40 -14.70 -1.87
C ARG A 84 -13.97 -13.55 -2.69
N ILE A 85 -14.30 -12.44 -2.03
CA ILE A 85 -14.79 -11.22 -2.66
C ILE A 85 -13.67 -10.57 -3.50
N GLY A 86 -12.45 -10.49 -2.97
CA GLY A 86 -11.28 -9.97 -3.66
C GLY A 86 -10.90 -10.78 -4.90
N LEU A 87 -10.86 -12.11 -4.78
CA LEU A 87 -10.61 -13.00 -5.92
C LEU A 87 -11.68 -12.86 -7.00
N ALA A 88 -12.96 -12.79 -6.62
CA ALA A 88 -14.05 -12.60 -7.58
C ALA A 88 -13.97 -11.24 -8.27
N LEU A 89 -13.67 -10.17 -7.53
CA LEU A 89 -13.44 -8.84 -8.09
C LEU A 89 -12.26 -8.85 -9.08
N ALA A 90 -11.14 -9.47 -8.72
CA ALA A 90 -9.97 -9.57 -9.58
C ALA A 90 -10.25 -10.39 -10.85
N ALA A 91 -10.97 -11.50 -10.74
CA ALA A 91 -11.43 -12.26 -11.90
C ALA A 91 -12.30 -11.40 -12.82
N GLY A 92 -13.18 -10.55 -12.26
CA GLY A 92 -13.96 -9.60 -13.05
C GLY A 92 -13.10 -8.57 -13.77
N PHE A 93 -12.06 -8.05 -13.10
CA PHE A 93 -11.10 -7.11 -13.71
C PHE A 93 -10.24 -7.74 -14.82
N LEU A 94 -9.97 -9.04 -14.74
CA LEU A 94 -9.24 -9.78 -15.78
C LEU A 94 -10.13 -10.08 -16.99
N VAL A 95 -11.40 -10.42 -16.76
CA VAL A 95 -12.33 -10.81 -17.82
C VAL A 95 -12.93 -9.61 -18.55
N GLY A 96 -13.20 -8.50 -17.86
CA GLY A 96 -13.91 -7.38 -18.48
C GLY A 96 -13.21 -6.74 -19.69
N PRO A 97 -11.87 -6.55 -19.72
CA PRO A 97 -11.19 -6.05 -20.92
C PRO A 97 -11.42 -6.92 -22.15
N GLU A 98 -11.45 -8.26 -21.99
CA GLU A 98 -11.69 -9.23 -23.07
C GLU A 98 -13.12 -9.16 -23.62
N LEU A 99 -14.07 -8.64 -22.82
CA LEU A 99 -15.46 -8.43 -23.22
C LEU A 99 -15.70 -7.04 -23.81
N SER A 100 -14.68 -6.18 -23.84
CA SER A 100 -14.80 -4.82 -24.38
C SER A 100 -14.82 -4.84 -25.91
N LEU A 101 -15.80 -4.15 -26.50
CA LEU A 101 -15.91 -3.96 -27.95
C LEU A 101 -14.64 -3.33 -28.56
N ALA A 102 -13.88 -2.54 -27.78
CA ALA A 102 -12.65 -1.92 -28.25
C ALA A 102 -11.60 -2.95 -28.73
N GLN A 103 -11.52 -4.11 -28.09
CA GLN A 103 -10.58 -5.18 -28.49
C GLN A 103 -11.03 -5.95 -29.75
N THR A 104 -12.30 -5.86 -30.13
CA THR A 104 -12.75 -6.52 -31.37
C THR A 104 -12.30 -5.80 -32.64
N VAL A 105 -11.86 -4.55 -32.54
CA VAL A 105 -11.46 -3.70 -33.68
C VAL A 105 -9.94 -3.54 -33.78
N ILE A 106 -9.22 -3.56 -32.65
CA ILE A 106 -7.75 -3.46 -32.59
C ILE A 106 -7.22 -4.85 -32.24
N THR A 107 -6.71 -5.57 -33.24
CA THR A 107 -6.25 -6.98 -33.13
C THR A 107 -4.93 -7.16 -32.36
N ASP A 108 -4.52 -6.20 -31.54
CA ASP A 108 -3.29 -6.33 -30.76
C ASP A 108 -3.52 -7.18 -29.52
N ASP A 109 -2.63 -8.16 -29.35
CA ASP A 109 -2.59 -9.22 -28.33
C ASP A 109 -2.41 -8.71 -26.87
N ASP A 110 -2.72 -7.45 -26.58
CA ASP A 110 -2.36 -6.74 -25.34
C ASP A 110 -3.32 -6.96 -24.16
N ALA A 111 -4.32 -7.81 -24.33
CA ALA A 111 -5.27 -8.15 -23.27
C ALA A 111 -4.57 -8.92 -22.13
N LEU A 112 -4.76 -8.49 -20.86
CA LEU A 112 -4.03 -9.06 -19.71
C LEU A 112 -4.33 -10.54 -19.50
N LEU A 113 -5.58 -10.96 -19.70
CA LEU A 113 -5.93 -12.36 -19.52
C LEU A 113 -5.34 -13.20 -20.66
N ALA A 114 -5.42 -12.74 -21.90
CA ALA A 114 -4.76 -13.40 -23.04
C ALA A 114 -3.24 -13.57 -22.85
N SER A 115 -2.53 -12.53 -22.41
CA SER A 115 -1.09 -12.59 -22.16
C SER A 115 -0.71 -13.46 -20.95
N ILE A 116 -1.54 -13.50 -19.90
CA ILE A 116 -1.42 -14.45 -18.79
C ILE A 116 -1.55 -15.90 -19.28
N LEU A 117 -2.52 -16.18 -20.16
CA LEU A 117 -2.72 -17.52 -20.72
C LEU A 117 -1.55 -17.98 -21.59
N LYS A 118 -0.82 -17.04 -22.21
CA LYS A 118 0.45 -17.28 -22.92
C LYS A 118 1.66 -17.39 -21.98
N GLY A 119 1.51 -17.02 -20.71
CA GLY A 119 2.57 -17.07 -19.69
C GLY A 119 3.45 -15.83 -19.61
N GLU A 120 3.15 -14.77 -20.36
CA GLU A 120 3.99 -13.57 -20.48
C GLU A 120 3.77 -12.58 -19.33
N ASP A 121 2.51 -12.38 -18.91
CA ASP A 121 2.13 -11.37 -17.90
C ASP A 121 1.73 -12.00 -16.54
N LEU A 122 2.24 -13.19 -16.19
CA LEU A 122 1.89 -13.87 -14.93
C LEU A 122 2.14 -13.00 -13.69
N ALA A 123 3.23 -12.24 -13.68
CA ALA A 123 3.58 -11.34 -12.58
C ALA A 123 2.56 -10.20 -12.43
N TRP A 124 2.09 -9.62 -13.55
CA TRP A 124 1.07 -8.56 -13.55
C TRP A 124 -0.30 -9.10 -13.11
N GLY A 125 -0.69 -10.28 -13.59
CA GLY A 125 -1.89 -10.96 -13.12
C GLY A 125 -1.85 -11.22 -11.61
N ALA A 126 -0.73 -11.74 -11.11
CA ALA A 126 -0.53 -11.97 -9.68
C ALA A 126 -0.58 -10.67 -8.87
N ALA A 127 0.05 -9.59 -9.36
CA ALA A 127 0.02 -8.28 -8.72
C ALA A 127 -1.39 -7.69 -8.64
N LEU A 128 -2.19 -7.81 -9.70
CA LEU A 128 -3.59 -7.37 -9.71
C LEU A 128 -4.44 -8.15 -8.71
N VAL A 129 -4.35 -9.48 -8.75
CA VAL A 129 -5.10 -10.38 -7.85
C VAL A 129 -4.73 -10.12 -6.39
N LEU A 130 -3.43 -10.00 -6.09
CA LEU A 130 -2.93 -9.70 -4.76
C LEU A 130 -3.42 -8.32 -4.30
N GLY A 131 -3.26 -7.29 -5.14
CA GLY A 131 -3.65 -5.92 -4.82
C GLY A 131 -5.14 -5.78 -4.51
N LEU A 132 -6.01 -6.35 -5.35
CA LEU A 132 -7.46 -6.31 -5.13
C LEU A 132 -7.90 -7.16 -3.92
N THR A 133 -7.22 -8.27 -3.66
CA THR A 133 -7.47 -9.09 -2.46
C THR A 133 -7.08 -8.36 -1.17
N LEU A 134 -5.91 -7.71 -1.17
CA LEU A 134 -5.48 -6.88 -0.05
C LEU A 134 -6.42 -5.69 0.14
N PHE A 135 -6.87 -5.06 -0.95
CA PHE A 135 -7.81 -3.94 -0.93
C PHE A 135 -9.16 -4.33 -0.31
N THR A 136 -9.77 -5.46 -0.69
CA THR A 136 -11.05 -5.89 -0.08
C THR A 136 -10.86 -6.34 1.37
N GLY A 137 -9.73 -6.95 1.71
CA GLY A 137 -9.34 -7.24 3.10
C GLY A 137 -9.20 -5.98 3.95
N TRP A 138 -8.59 -4.94 3.40
CA TRP A 138 -8.45 -3.62 3.99
C TRP A 138 -9.81 -2.93 4.18
N LEU A 139 -10.70 -2.99 3.17
CA LEU A 139 -12.09 -2.49 3.28
C LEU A 139 -12.87 -3.16 4.41
N GLY A 140 -12.82 -4.49 4.51
CA GLY A 140 -13.49 -5.23 5.59
C GLY A 140 -12.94 -4.86 6.97
N THR A 141 -11.63 -4.66 7.06
CA THR A 141 -10.98 -4.16 8.28
C THR A 141 -11.51 -2.79 8.68
N ILE A 142 -11.53 -1.84 7.76
CA ILE A 142 -11.99 -0.47 8.00
C ILE A 142 -13.45 -0.45 8.43
N ALA A 143 -14.30 -1.20 7.72
CA ALA A 143 -15.71 -1.34 8.07
C ALA A 143 -15.87 -1.88 9.51
N SER A 144 -15.09 -2.90 9.87
CA SER A 144 -15.11 -3.44 11.23
C SER A 144 -14.59 -2.44 12.27
N TYR A 145 -13.59 -1.62 11.94
CA TYR A 145 -12.99 -0.67 12.88
C TYR A 145 -13.97 0.44 13.19
N TRP A 146 -14.54 1.04 12.16
CA TRP A 146 -15.54 2.09 12.31
C TRP A 146 -16.83 1.59 12.94
N ALA A 147 -17.33 0.40 12.57
CA ALA A 147 -18.51 -0.18 13.23
C ALA A 147 -18.29 -0.34 14.74
N ARG A 148 -17.11 -0.80 15.17
CA ARG A 148 -16.75 -0.92 16.60
C ARG A 148 -16.43 0.42 17.27
N ALA A 149 -15.91 1.39 16.53
CA ALA A 149 -15.56 2.70 17.05
C ALA A 149 -16.81 3.55 17.34
N LEU A 150 -17.82 3.45 16.48
CA LEU A 150 -19.02 4.28 16.56
C LEU A 150 -19.98 3.81 17.66
N GLY A 151 -20.03 2.50 17.95
CA GLY A 151 -20.96 1.96 18.95
C GLY A 151 -22.41 2.27 18.57
N SER A 152 -23.07 3.09 19.39
CA SER A 152 -24.45 3.55 19.19
C SER A 152 -24.62 4.68 18.17
N ARG A 153 -23.54 5.27 17.64
CA ARG A 153 -23.64 6.38 16.67
C ARG A 153 -23.94 5.92 15.25
N HIS A 154 -24.72 6.73 14.53
CA HIS A 154 -25.10 6.43 13.15
C HIS A 154 -23.87 6.34 12.20
N PRO A 155 -23.71 5.27 11.41
CA PRO A 155 -22.53 5.05 10.59
C PRO A 155 -22.50 5.75 9.23
N ARG A 156 -23.49 6.59 8.89
CA ARG A 156 -23.63 7.17 7.54
C ARG A 156 -22.39 7.96 7.11
N VAL A 157 -21.98 8.94 7.91
CA VAL A 157 -20.86 9.82 7.56
C VAL A 157 -19.53 9.05 7.55
N PRO A 158 -19.17 8.25 8.57
CA PRO A 158 -17.93 7.49 8.53
C PRO A 158 -17.88 6.43 7.42
N ALA A 159 -19.01 5.77 7.12
CA ALA A 159 -19.09 4.87 5.99
C ALA A 159 -18.84 5.62 4.67
N LEU A 160 -19.50 6.76 4.45
CA LEU A 160 -19.28 7.57 3.26
C LEU A 160 -17.81 8.03 3.13
N VAL A 161 -17.22 8.57 4.19
CA VAL A 161 -15.82 9.03 4.20
C VAL A 161 -14.87 7.87 3.88
N SER A 162 -15.11 6.69 4.47
CA SER A 162 -14.27 5.53 4.20
C SER A 162 -14.41 4.99 2.77
N LEU A 163 -15.61 5.08 2.17
CA LEU A 163 -15.87 4.67 0.80
C LEU A 163 -15.21 5.65 -0.18
N LEU A 164 -15.25 6.96 0.11
CA LEU A 164 -14.51 7.96 -0.67
C LEU A 164 -13.00 7.73 -0.60
N ALA A 165 -12.47 7.45 0.60
CA ALA A 165 -11.07 7.11 0.76
C ALA A 165 -10.69 5.83 0.01
N ALA A 166 -11.55 4.80 0.09
CA ALA A 166 -11.34 3.55 -0.63
C ALA A 166 -11.39 3.73 -2.15
N ALA A 167 -12.26 4.61 -2.65
CA ALA A 167 -12.29 4.99 -4.06
C ALA A 167 -10.97 5.64 -4.47
N GLY A 168 -10.45 6.59 -3.69
CA GLY A 168 -9.15 7.21 -3.95
C GLY A 168 -7.98 6.22 -3.94
N VAL A 169 -7.95 5.31 -2.96
CA VAL A 169 -6.94 4.22 -2.89
C VAL A 169 -7.01 3.32 -4.11
N LEU A 170 -8.23 2.88 -4.50
CA LEU A 170 -8.40 2.02 -5.66
C LEU A 170 -8.06 2.75 -6.97
N SER A 171 -8.41 4.04 -7.11
CA SER A 171 -7.99 4.85 -8.26
C SER A 171 -6.48 4.95 -8.37
N ALA A 172 -5.78 5.23 -7.26
CA ALA A 172 -4.33 5.28 -7.25
C ALA A 172 -3.71 3.92 -7.61
N PHE A 173 -4.23 2.83 -7.03
CA PHE A 173 -3.77 1.48 -7.35
C PHE A 173 -3.98 1.13 -8.83
N MET A 174 -5.18 1.33 -9.36
CA MET A 174 -5.48 1.02 -10.77
C MET A 174 -4.71 1.91 -11.74
N GLY A 175 -4.58 3.20 -11.43
CA GLY A 175 -3.76 4.13 -12.22
C GLY A 175 -2.31 3.67 -12.29
N VAL A 176 -1.68 3.39 -11.14
CA VAL A 176 -0.31 2.86 -11.08
C VAL A 176 -0.18 1.53 -11.81
N PHE A 177 -1.13 0.61 -11.59
CA PHE A 177 -1.09 -0.72 -12.18
C PHE A 177 -1.11 -0.68 -13.71
N TYR A 178 -2.09 0.00 -14.30
CA TYR A 178 -2.20 0.08 -15.77
C TYR A 178 -1.06 0.87 -16.37
N VAL A 179 -0.62 1.95 -15.73
CA VAL A 179 0.50 2.75 -16.23
C VAL A 179 1.80 1.96 -16.21
N ALA A 180 2.09 1.27 -15.12
CA ALA A 180 3.32 0.48 -15.02
C ALA A 180 3.30 -0.70 -16.00
N ARG A 181 2.12 -1.29 -16.25
CA ARG A 181 1.95 -2.35 -17.24
C ARG A 181 2.14 -1.83 -18.67
N ASP A 182 1.48 -0.74 -19.04
CA ASP A 182 1.58 -0.15 -20.38
C ASP A 182 3.00 0.36 -20.65
N ALA A 183 3.66 0.88 -19.61
CA ALA A 183 5.03 1.33 -19.67
C ALA A 183 6.06 0.19 -19.71
N ARG A 184 5.67 -1.09 -19.71
CA ARG A 184 6.63 -2.23 -19.67
C ARG A 184 7.71 -2.12 -20.74
N GLY A 185 7.36 -1.76 -21.97
CA GLY A 185 8.35 -1.60 -23.05
C GLY A 185 9.30 -0.42 -22.81
N ALA A 186 8.80 0.67 -22.22
CA ALA A 186 9.63 1.81 -21.83
C ALA A 186 10.50 1.49 -20.62
N ILE A 187 10.01 0.69 -19.67
CA ILE A 187 10.76 0.17 -18.53
C ILE A 187 11.88 -0.74 -19.02
N ASP A 188 11.63 -1.62 -19.98
CA ASP A 188 12.65 -2.50 -20.56
C ASP A 188 13.77 -1.69 -21.24
N PHE A 189 13.40 -0.65 -22.01
CA PHE A 189 14.37 0.27 -22.60
C PHE A 189 15.16 1.05 -21.54
N SER A 190 14.48 1.60 -20.53
CA SER A 190 15.07 2.33 -19.40
C SER A 190 16.01 1.45 -18.58
N ALA A 191 15.65 0.17 -18.41
CA ALA A 191 16.43 -0.80 -17.68
C ALA A 191 17.82 -1.02 -18.32
N ASP A 192 17.92 -1.00 -19.65
CA ASP A 192 19.21 -1.12 -20.34
C ASP A 192 20.10 0.11 -20.18
N ALA A 193 19.53 1.32 -20.23
CA ALA A 193 20.26 2.54 -19.90
C ALA A 193 20.73 2.54 -18.43
N SER A 194 19.86 2.12 -17.51
CA SER A 194 20.16 2.00 -16.07
C SER A 194 21.28 0.98 -15.79
N LYS A 195 21.39 -0.10 -16.58
CA LYS A 195 22.52 -1.06 -16.48
C LYS A 195 23.86 -0.42 -16.84
N LEU A 196 23.90 0.46 -17.84
CA LEU A 196 25.12 1.14 -18.25
C LEU A 196 25.58 2.14 -17.18
N GLU A 197 24.64 2.90 -16.61
CA GLU A 197 24.92 3.78 -15.47
C GLU A 197 25.43 2.98 -14.27
N HIS A 198 24.75 1.87 -13.93
CA HIS A 198 25.18 0.97 -12.86
C HIS A 198 26.61 0.46 -13.07
N ALA A 199 26.95 0.02 -14.29
CA ALA A 199 28.30 -0.44 -14.61
C ALA A 199 29.35 0.67 -14.40
N THR A 200 29.03 1.89 -14.83
CA THR A 200 29.92 3.07 -14.67
C THR A 200 30.14 3.39 -13.18
N VAL A 201 29.08 3.34 -12.37
CA VAL A 201 29.17 3.57 -10.92
C VAL A 201 29.95 2.43 -10.23
N ALA A 202 29.72 1.18 -10.67
CA ALA A 202 30.35 -0.02 -10.14
C ALA A 202 31.88 -0.05 -10.32
N GLU A 203 32.42 0.69 -11.31
CA GLU A 203 33.87 0.86 -11.49
C GLU A 203 34.51 1.69 -10.36
N THR A 204 33.76 2.61 -9.76
CA THR A 204 34.27 3.53 -8.72
C THR A 204 33.88 3.12 -7.31
N ALA A 205 32.65 2.63 -7.13
CA ALA A 205 32.08 2.32 -5.83
C ALA A 205 31.14 1.11 -5.90
N TRP A 206 30.89 0.45 -4.77
CA TRP A 206 29.98 -0.70 -4.75
C TRP A 206 28.53 -0.26 -5.02
N ALA A 207 28.02 -0.49 -6.23
CA ALA A 207 26.66 -0.14 -6.66
C ALA A 207 25.59 -1.18 -6.27
N GLY A 208 25.97 -2.25 -5.55
CA GLY A 208 25.06 -3.36 -5.25
C GLY A 208 24.64 -4.16 -6.49
N PRO A 209 23.64 -5.04 -6.36
CA PRO A 209 23.14 -5.81 -7.50
C PRO A 209 22.26 -4.98 -8.43
N VAL A 210 22.38 -5.21 -9.75
CA VAL A 210 21.68 -4.47 -10.82
C VAL A 210 20.16 -4.38 -10.60
N TRP A 211 19.51 -5.48 -10.22
CA TRP A 211 18.06 -5.49 -10.01
C TRP A 211 17.62 -4.53 -8.89
N LEU A 212 18.45 -4.39 -7.85
CA LEU A 212 18.16 -3.48 -6.73
C LEU A 212 18.41 -2.04 -7.15
N TRP A 213 19.48 -1.80 -7.92
CA TRP A 213 19.75 -0.50 -8.53
C TRP A 213 18.57 -0.03 -9.38
N GLN A 214 18.11 -0.85 -10.31
CA GLN A 214 16.95 -0.55 -11.15
C GLN A 214 15.68 -0.32 -10.33
N ALA A 215 15.40 -1.17 -9.33
CA ALA A 215 14.23 -0.97 -8.47
C ALA A 215 14.23 0.37 -7.72
N MET A 216 15.41 0.94 -7.44
CA MET A 216 15.54 2.21 -6.73
C MET A 216 15.67 3.42 -7.66
N LEU A 217 16.47 3.33 -8.71
CA LEU A 217 16.91 4.47 -9.51
C LEU A 217 16.41 4.46 -10.95
N ASP A 218 15.69 3.42 -11.40
CA ASP A 218 15.14 3.41 -12.76
C ASP A 218 14.22 4.62 -13.00
N PRO A 219 14.52 5.46 -14.01
CA PRO A 219 13.74 6.67 -14.29
C PRO A 219 12.27 6.39 -14.57
N ALA A 220 11.94 5.33 -15.31
CA ALA A 220 10.54 5.01 -15.63
C ALA A 220 9.77 4.62 -14.36
N PHE A 221 10.38 3.84 -13.47
CA PHE A 221 9.80 3.54 -12.17
C PHE A 221 9.62 4.80 -11.30
N LEU A 222 10.63 5.67 -11.27
CA LEU A 222 10.58 6.92 -10.50
C LEU A 222 9.50 7.88 -11.00
N VAL A 223 9.25 7.95 -12.32
CA VAL A 223 8.15 8.74 -12.89
C VAL A 223 6.81 8.29 -12.34
N VAL A 224 6.60 6.99 -12.15
CA VAL A 224 5.38 6.45 -11.52
C VAL A 224 5.35 6.84 -10.05
N VAL A 225 6.42 6.53 -9.29
CA VAL A 225 6.54 6.80 -7.85
C VAL A 225 6.32 8.28 -7.49
N TYR A 226 6.76 9.20 -8.35
CA TYR A 226 6.63 10.64 -8.13
C TYR A 226 5.26 11.21 -8.46
N ARG A 227 4.30 10.41 -8.91
CA ARG A 227 2.97 10.91 -9.21
C ARG A 227 2.28 11.46 -7.96
N PRO A 228 1.65 12.64 -8.04
CA PRO A 228 1.14 13.37 -6.88
C PRO A 228 0.03 12.63 -6.14
N PHE A 229 -0.66 11.69 -6.78
CA PHE A 229 -1.77 10.92 -6.20
C PHE A 229 -1.34 9.67 -5.42
N ILE A 230 -0.11 9.18 -5.58
CA ILE A 230 0.37 7.98 -4.86
C ILE A 230 0.45 8.25 -3.36
N LEU A 231 1.09 9.35 -2.97
CA LEU A 231 1.28 9.68 -1.56
C LEU A 231 -0.06 9.83 -0.81
N PRO A 232 -1.06 10.60 -1.29
CA PRO A 232 -2.40 10.60 -0.69
C PRO A 232 -3.02 9.20 -0.57
N GLY A 233 -2.94 8.37 -1.62
CA GLY A 233 -3.44 6.99 -1.57
C GLY A 233 -2.79 6.17 -0.46
N LEU A 234 -1.46 6.25 -0.33
CA LEU A 234 -0.73 5.56 0.73
C LEU A 234 -1.05 6.09 2.13
N LEU A 235 -1.23 7.40 2.28
CA LEU A 235 -1.67 8.02 3.54
C LEU A 235 -3.04 7.50 3.95
N LEU A 236 -4.00 7.42 3.02
CA LEU A 236 -5.35 6.92 3.28
C LEU A 236 -5.36 5.47 3.78
N LEU A 237 -4.46 4.62 3.29
CA LEU A 237 -4.37 3.20 3.70
C LEU A 237 -4.22 3.03 5.22
N TRP A 238 -3.51 3.93 5.89
CA TRP A 238 -3.30 3.84 7.35
C TRP A 238 -4.01 4.94 8.14
N ALA A 239 -4.24 6.12 7.57
CA ALA A 239 -4.87 7.24 8.27
C ALA A 239 -6.36 6.98 8.56
N VAL A 240 -7.09 6.35 7.63
CA VAL A 240 -8.52 6.03 7.81
C VAL A 240 -8.78 5.06 8.95
N PRO A 241 -8.10 3.89 9.04
CA PRO A 241 -8.28 3.00 10.19
C PRO A 241 -7.77 3.62 11.49
N LEU A 242 -6.74 4.49 11.43
CA LEU A 242 -6.25 5.21 12.60
C LEU A 242 -7.27 6.24 13.11
N ALA A 243 -7.96 6.95 12.22
CA ALA A 243 -9.01 7.88 12.59
C ALA A 243 -10.16 7.19 13.34
N ALA A 244 -10.53 5.96 12.96
CA ALA A 244 -11.50 5.16 13.70
C ALA A 244 -11.06 4.91 15.15
N ALA A 245 -9.78 4.64 15.38
CA ALA A 245 -9.20 4.45 16.71
C ALA A 245 -9.37 5.69 17.60
N LEU A 246 -9.11 6.87 17.04
CA LEU A 246 -9.25 8.14 17.75
C LEU A 246 -10.70 8.43 18.12
N VAL A 247 -11.66 8.09 17.26
CA VAL A 247 -13.09 8.24 17.53
C VAL A 247 -13.58 7.26 18.60
N ALA A 248 -13.05 6.03 18.61
CA ALA A 248 -13.42 4.99 19.57
C ALA A 248 -13.16 5.37 21.04
N SER A 249 -12.25 6.32 21.30
CA SER A 249 -11.96 6.83 22.65
C SER A 249 -13.13 7.56 23.31
N ARG A 250 -14.20 7.89 22.56
CA ARG A 250 -15.34 8.70 23.01
C ARG A 250 -16.68 7.96 22.96
N ARG A 251 -16.71 6.70 23.43
CA ARG A 251 -17.91 5.85 23.39
C ARG A 251 -19.08 6.43 24.19
N HIS A 252 -20.28 6.23 23.65
CA HIS A 252 -21.55 6.47 24.33
C HIS A 252 -22.30 5.14 24.39
N GLU A 253 -22.59 4.67 25.59
CA GLU A 253 -23.55 3.59 25.81
C GLU A 253 -24.96 4.21 25.66
N GLY A 254 -25.76 3.68 24.75
CA GLY A 254 -27.09 4.20 24.46
C GLY A 254 -27.88 3.26 23.56
N SER A 255 -29.22 3.34 23.63
CA SER A 255 -30.11 2.60 22.75
C SER A 255 -29.86 2.95 21.29
N VAL A 256 -30.05 1.99 20.40
CA VAL A 256 -29.65 2.10 19.00
C VAL A 256 -30.83 1.93 18.05
N ASP A 257 -31.77 2.87 18.12
CA ASP A 257 -33.05 2.83 17.37
C ASP A 257 -32.86 2.83 15.84
N TRP A 258 -31.69 3.24 15.34
CA TRP A 258 -31.39 3.20 13.91
C TRP A 258 -30.90 1.84 13.41
N ALA A 259 -30.46 0.96 14.31
CA ALA A 259 -29.83 -0.32 13.98
C ALA A 259 -30.82 -1.51 14.03
N PHE A 260 -31.85 -1.40 14.87
CA PHE A 260 -32.84 -2.45 15.09
C PHE A 260 -34.25 -1.93 14.81
N LEU A 261 -35.09 -2.77 14.22
CA LEU A 261 -36.51 -2.48 14.05
C LEU A 261 -37.29 -2.71 15.37
N ASP A 262 -36.79 -3.61 16.21
CA ASP A 262 -37.38 -3.90 17.52
C ASP A 262 -36.91 -2.88 18.57
N ALA A 263 -37.87 -2.40 19.37
CA ALA A 263 -37.57 -1.51 20.49
C ALA A 263 -36.67 -2.22 21.52
N GLY A 264 -35.60 -1.54 21.95
CA GLY A 264 -34.68 -2.06 22.97
C GLY A 264 -33.50 -2.88 22.45
N GLY A 265 -33.27 -2.94 21.12
CA GLY A 265 -32.06 -3.54 20.58
C GLY A 265 -30.79 -2.81 21.01
N GLU A 266 -29.84 -3.54 21.59
CA GLU A 266 -28.53 -3.02 22.01
C GLU A 266 -27.41 -3.53 21.10
N LEU A 267 -26.62 -2.62 20.52
CA LEU A 267 -25.34 -3.00 19.90
C LEU A 267 -24.28 -3.08 20.98
N ARG A 268 -23.73 -4.28 21.20
CA ARG A 268 -22.58 -4.52 22.09
C ARG A 268 -21.34 -4.90 21.28
N PRO A 269 -20.79 -4.00 20.44
CA PRO A 269 -19.63 -4.34 19.64
C PRO A 269 -18.43 -4.57 20.57
N PRO A 270 -17.56 -5.55 20.26
CA PRO A 270 -16.37 -5.79 21.06
C PRO A 270 -15.49 -4.53 21.10
N PRO A 271 -14.77 -4.29 22.22
CA PRO A 271 -13.88 -3.14 22.34
C PRO A 271 -12.84 -3.12 21.22
N LEU A 272 -12.64 -1.93 20.65
CA LEU A 272 -11.60 -1.69 19.66
C LEU A 272 -10.28 -1.46 20.42
N ALA A 273 -9.49 -2.52 20.59
CA ALA A 273 -8.22 -2.44 21.31
C ALA A 273 -7.08 -1.97 20.38
N LEU A 274 -7.10 -0.71 19.93
CA LEU A 274 -6.04 -0.14 19.08
C LEU A 274 -5.01 0.61 19.91
N TRP A 275 -3.76 0.14 19.87
CA TRP A 275 -2.63 0.74 20.59
C TRP A 275 -1.82 1.64 19.65
N ILE A 276 -2.37 2.82 19.32
CA ILE A 276 -1.83 3.76 18.33
C ILE A 276 -0.36 4.13 18.58
N LEU A 277 0.02 4.32 19.85
CA LEU A 277 1.36 4.77 20.20
C LEU A 277 2.45 3.75 19.86
N ARG A 278 2.10 2.47 19.79
CA ARG A 278 3.07 1.39 19.57
C ARG A 278 3.67 1.38 18.16
N PRO A 279 2.89 1.34 17.06
CA PRO A 279 3.48 1.41 15.72
C PRO A 279 4.22 2.73 15.48
N LEU A 280 3.73 3.85 16.05
CA LEU A 280 4.44 5.13 16.00
C LEU A 280 5.81 5.05 16.68
N ALA A 281 5.89 4.48 17.89
CA ALA A 281 7.14 4.33 18.63
C ALA A 281 8.11 3.36 17.93
N ILE A 282 7.62 2.26 17.36
CA ILE A 282 8.44 1.31 16.58
C ILE A 282 9.01 2.01 15.34
N GLY A 283 8.18 2.75 14.60
CA GLY A 283 8.61 3.51 13.43
C GLY A 283 9.66 4.57 13.79
N LEU A 284 9.41 5.34 14.86
CA LEU A 284 10.35 6.35 15.35
C LEU A 284 11.69 5.73 15.75
N ALA A 285 11.68 4.62 16.50
CA ALA A 285 12.89 3.93 16.90
C ALA A 285 13.68 3.40 15.70
N ALA A 286 13.02 2.81 14.71
CA ALA A 286 13.66 2.35 13.48
C ALA A 286 14.25 3.51 12.65
N GLY A 287 13.53 4.64 12.56
CA GLY A 287 14.02 5.85 11.90
C GLY A 287 15.23 6.47 12.59
N LEU A 288 15.23 6.52 13.93
CA LEU A 288 16.37 6.99 14.72
C LEU A 288 17.57 6.04 14.60
N ALA A 289 17.34 4.73 14.57
CA ALA A 289 18.39 3.74 14.33
C ALA A 289 19.02 3.91 12.93
N PHE A 290 18.20 4.15 11.90
CA PHE A 290 18.68 4.52 10.57
C PHE A 290 19.53 5.79 10.62
N TRP A 291 19.10 6.83 11.34
CA TRP A 291 19.84 8.09 11.44
C TRP A 291 21.20 7.91 12.10
N ALA A 292 21.26 7.16 13.21
CA ALA A 292 22.52 6.81 13.86
C ALA A 292 23.44 6.01 12.92
N PHE A 293 22.90 5.01 12.22
CA PHE A 293 23.66 4.23 11.23
C PHE A 293 24.19 5.11 10.09
N HIS A 294 23.38 6.04 9.57
CA HIS A 294 23.76 6.98 8.52
C HIS A 294 24.95 7.86 8.97
N LEU A 295 24.94 8.37 10.20
CA LEU A 295 26.07 9.14 10.74
C LEU A 295 27.34 8.29 10.88
N ILE A 296 27.21 7.07 11.39
CA ILE A 296 28.34 6.13 11.52
C ILE A 296 28.91 5.81 10.14
N LEU A 297 28.05 5.58 9.14
CA LEU A 297 28.46 5.31 7.76
C LEU A 297 29.24 6.50 7.19
N ARG A 298 28.72 7.73 7.34
CA ARG A 298 29.43 8.94 6.90
C ARG A 298 30.78 9.10 7.57
N PHE A 299 30.84 8.91 8.88
CA PHE A 299 32.08 8.97 9.64
C PHE A 299 33.08 7.91 9.16
N SER A 300 32.62 6.69 8.94
CA SER A 300 33.47 5.59 8.48
C SER A 300 34.00 5.85 7.07
N LEU A 301 33.17 6.37 6.16
CA LEU A 301 33.59 6.72 4.80
C LEU A 301 34.55 7.92 4.81
N HIS A 302 34.31 8.93 5.65
CA HIS A 302 35.21 10.07 5.77
C HIS A 302 36.63 9.66 6.15
N ASN A 303 36.75 8.73 7.10
CA ASN A 303 38.05 8.27 7.60
C ASN A 303 38.65 7.12 6.75
N GLY A 304 37.81 6.36 6.05
CA GLY A 304 38.22 5.15 5.32
C GLY A 304 38.43 5.32 3.82
N VAL A 305 37.90 6.40 3.21
CA VAL A 305 37.95 6.63 1.76
C VAL A 305 38.67 7.95 1.45
N ALA A 306 39.58 7.91 0.46
CA ALA A 306 40.31 9.08 -0.01
C ALA A 306 39.36 10.23 -0.41
N ALA A 307 39.75 11.48 -0.14
CA ALA A 307 38.93 12.65 -0.40
C ALA A 307 38.57 12.78 -1.88
N GLU A 308 39.52 12.44 -2.77
CA GLU A 308 39.36 12.45 -4.21
C GLU A 308 38.25 11.49 -4.66
N THR A 309 38.24 10.27 -4.13
CA THR A 309 37.19 9.28 -4.43
C THR A 309 35.84 9.71 -3.89
N ARG A 310 35.79 10.25 -2.66
CA ARG A 310 34.54 10.72 -2.04
C ARG A 310 33.88 11.88 -2.79
N ALA A 311 34.68 12.68 -3.48
CA ALA A 311 34.21 13.82 -4.28
C ALA A 311 33.72 13.42 -5.68
N THR A 312 33.90 12.16 -6.11
CA THR A 312 33.40 11.71 -7.42
C THR A 312 31.88 11.55 -7.43
N ASP A 313 31.24 11.91 -8.54
CA ASP A 313 29.79 11.77 -8.72
C ASP A 313 29.33 10.32 -8.60
N ALA A 314 30.11 9.37 -9.13
CA ALA A 314 29.83 7.94 -9.02
C ALA A 314 29.78 7.48 -7.55
N PHE A 315 30.74 7.91 -6.73
CA PHE A 315 30.73 7.57 -5.30
C PHE A 315 29.53 8.20 -4.58
N LEU A 316 29.22 9.48 -4.84
CA LEU A 316 28.09 10.16 -4.23
C LEU A 316 26.75 9.54 -4.63
N LEU A 317 26.59 9.14 -5.89
CA LEU A 317 25.40 8.46 -6.39
C LEU A 317 25.25 7.07 -5.77
N SER A 318 26.33 6.29 -5.69
CA SER A 318 26.35 4.99 -4.99
C SER A 318 26.00 5.14 -3.51
N PHE A 319 26.55 6.15 -2.84
CA PHE A 319 26.23 6.45 -1.45
C PHE A 319 24.74 6.79 -1.28
N PHE A 320 24.20 7.67 -2.13
CA PHE A 320 22.79 8.03 -2.11
C PHE A 320 21.86 6.84 -2.37
N PHE A 321 22.20 6.00 -3.35
CA PHE A 321 21.50 4.73 -3.62
C PHE A 321 21.41 3.86 -2.35
N TRP A 322 22.54 3.64 -1.66
CA TRP A 322 22.55 2.84 -0.44
C TRP A 322 21.75 3.47 0.70
N LEU A 323 21.71 4.81 0.81
CA LEU A 323 20.86 5.47 1.78
C LEU A 323 19.36 5.21 1.53
N LEU A 324 18.93 5.23 0.27
CA LEU A 324 17.55 4.88 -0.10
C LEU A 324 17.23 3.43 0.26
N VAL A 325 18.12 2.49 -0.09
CA VAL A 325 17.99 1.07 0.25
C VAL A 325 17.88 0.88 1.77
N LEU A 326 18.77 1.48 2.55
CA LEU A 326 18.76 1.40 4.00
C LEU A 326 17.49 1.99 4.62
N ALA A 327 16.96 3.08 4.05
CA ALA A 327 15.70 3.67 4.49
C ALA A 327 14.52 2.72 4.25
N ILE A 328 14.47 2.03 3.12
CA ILE A 328 13.43 1.04 2.82
C ILE A 328 13.57 -0.21 3.71
N VAL A 329 14.80 -0.67 3.96
CA VAL A 329 15.06 -1.77 4.91
C VAL A 329 14.58 -1.38 6.31
N ALA A 330 14.87 -0.16 6.78
CA ALA A 330 14.40 0.32 8.08
C ALA A 330 12.87 0.33 8.17
N GLN A 331 12.18 0.71 7.09
CA GLN A 331 10.72 0.65 6.99
C GLN A 331 10.18 -0.79 7.00
N ALA A 332 10.82 -1.71 6.27
CA ALA A 332 10.46 -3.13 6.28
C ALA A 332 10.63 -3.75 7.67
N VAL A 333 11.73 -3.43 8.38
CA VAL A 333 11.99 -3.87 9.76
C VAL A 333 10.96 -3.27 10.73
N ALA A 334 10.65 -1.98 10.60
CA ALA A 334 9.60 -1.34 11.40
C ALA A 334 8.23 -2.00 11.16
N GLY A 335 7.90 -2.27 9.90
CA GLY A 335 6.67 -2.95 9.49
C GLY A 335 6.56 -4.36 10.08
N ALA A 336 7.62 -5.16 9.97
CA ALA A 336 7.71 -6.49 10.55
C ALA A 336 7.58 -6.45 12.08
N GLY A 337 8.31 -5.55 12.75
CA GLY A 337 8.25 -5.35 14.20
C GLY A 337 6.86 -4.97 14.68
N ALA A 338 6.21 -4.04 13.99
CA ALA A 338 4.84 -3.62 14.31
C ALA A 338 3.83 -4.75 14.10
N ALA A 339 3.90 -5.50 13.00
CA ALA A 339 3.01 -6.64 12.74
C ALA A 339 3.22 -7.80 13.74
N LEU A 340 4.46 -8.06 14.15
CA LEU A 340 4.81 -9.10 15.14
C LEU A 340 4.18 -8.79 16.50
N LEU A 341 4.31 -7.52 16.88
CA LEU A 341 3.90 -7.01 18.16
C LEU A 341 2.41 -6.59 18.19
N SER A 342 1.78 -6.51 17.02
CA SER A 342 0.39 -6.12 16.89
C SER A 342 -0.53 -7.07 17.65
N ARG A 343 -1.42 -6.45 18.43
CA ARG A 343 -2.62 -7.07 19.02
C ARG A 343 -3.88 -6.74 18.22
N ASN A 344 -3.73 -5.94 17.17
CA ASN A 344 -4.82 -5.50 16.33
C ASN A 344 -5.17 -6.63 15.36
N PRO A 345 -6.45 -6.82 15.01
CA PRO A 345 -6.84 -7.81 14.01
C PRO A 345 -6.38 -7.45 12.59
N ALA A 346 -5.82 -6.25 12.38
CA ALA A 346 -5.23 -5.83 11.11
C ALA A 346 -3.77 -5.37 11.29
N PRO A 347 -2.85 -6.31 11.54
CA PRO A 347 -1.43 -6.02 11.78
C PRO A 347 -0.74 -5.28 10.62
N LEU A 348 -1.27 -5.37 9.39
CA LEU A 348 -0.72 -4.65 8.24
C LEU A 348 -0.93 -3.14 8.30
N VAL A 349 -1.98 -2.67 8.99
CA VAL A 349 -2.18 -1.23 9.23
C VAL A 349 -1.08 -0.71 10.15
N ASP A 350 -0.79 -1.43 11.24
CA ASP A 350 0.31 -1.08 12.15
C ASP A 350 1.66 -1.10 11.42
N ALA A 351 1.86 -2.05 10.50
CA ALA A 351 3.06 -2.13 9.68
C ALA A 351 3.23 -0.91 8.79
N LEU A 352 2.16 -0.46 8.12
CA LEU A 352 2.17 0.75 7.29
C LEU A 352 2.42 2.02 8.11
N VAL A 353 1.81 2.15 9.29
CA VAL A 353 2.04 3.31 10.19
C VAL A 353 3.50 3.35 10.63
N ALA A 354 4.04 2.24 11.11
CA ALA A 354 5.42 2.16 11.57
C ALA A 354 6.42 2.42 10.42
N GLY A 355 6.15 1.84 9.25
CA GLY A 355 6.88 2.11 8.03
C GLY A 355 6.90 3.58 7.65
N PHE A 356 5.73 4.20 7.55
CA PHE A 356 5.61 5.62 7.20
C PHE A 356 6.42 6.53 8.14
N VAL A 357 6.32 6.32 9.46
CA VAL A 357 7.08 7.09 10.45
C VAL A 357 8.59 6.87 10.30
N ALA A 358 9.03 5.62 10.13
CA ALA A 358 10.44 5.31 9.90
C ALA A 358 10.97 5.99 8.62
N GLY A 359 10.19 5.95 7.53
CA GLY A 359 10.52 6.58 6.26
C GLY A 359 10.59 8.11 6.34
N ALA A 360 9.67 8.75 7.07
CA ALA A 360 9.69 10.19 7.29
C ALA A 360 10.94 10.64 8.06
N VAL A 361 11.30 9.94 9.14
CA VAL A 361 12.53 10.21 9.92
C VAL A 361 13.78 9.92 9.08
N ALA A 362 13.79 8.83 8.32
CA ALA A 362 14.91 8.50 7.42
C ALA A 362 15.11 9.58 6.34
N THR A 363 14.03 10.09 5.75
CA THR A 363 14.07 11.18 4.78
C THR A 363 14.73 12.43 5.36
N ILE A 364 14.35 12.83 6.59
CA ILE A 364 15.00 13.95 7.29
C ILE A 364 16.51 13.69 7.43
N GLY A 365 16.90 12.45 7.71
CA GLY A 365 18.30 12.04 7.75
C GLY A 365 19.03 12.17 6.41
N ILE A 366 18.42 11.73 5.31
CA ILE A 366 19.00 11.77 3.96
C ILE A 366 19.17 13.23 3.52
N VAL A 367 18.09 14.03 3.62
CA VAL A 367 18.05 15.42 3.16
C VAL A 367 18.84 16.36 4.08
N GLY A 368 18.82 16.12 5.39
CA GLY A 368 19.61 16.88 6.37
C GLY A 368 21.08 16.49 6.40
N GLY A 369 21.43 15.36 5.78
CA GLY A 369 22.80 14.86 5.72
C GLY A 369 23.79 15.87 5.12
N PRO A 370 23.56 16.44 3.92
CA PRO A 370 24.41 17.49 3.35
C PRO A 370 24.70 18.65 4.30
N LEU A 371 23.68 19.15 5.04
CA LEU A 371 23.88 20.20 6.06
C LEU A 371 24.86 19.73 7.15
N ALA A 372 24.62 18.54 7.73
CA ALA A 372 25.51 17.99 8.76
C ALA A 372 26.95 17.82 8.25
N GLY A 373 27.10 17.37 6.99
CA GLY A 373 28.40 17.21 6.34
C GLY A 373 29.12 18.53 6.03
N GLY A 374 28.40 19.64 5.83
CA GLY A 374 29.01 20.96 5.66
C GLY A 374 29.42 21.63 6.97
N CYS A 375 28.82 21.21 8.10
CA CYS A 375 29.06 21.82 9.41
C CYS A 375 30.00 21.01 10.32
N VAL A 376 30.16 19.72 10.08
CA VAL A 376 30.90 18.80 10.95
C VAL A 376 31.86 17.97 10.10
N ASP A 377 33.15 18.34 10.08
CA ASP A 377 34.16 17.73 9.21
C ASP A 377 34.19 16.20 9.27
N PRO A 378 34.16 15.54 10.45
CA PRO A 378 34.22 14.09 10.52
C PRO A 378 33.06 13.33 9.86
N VAL A 379 31.97 14.00 9.48
CA VAL A 379 30.83 13.40 8.75
C VAL A 379 30.66 13.99 7.34
N SER A 380 31.61 14.81 6.90
CA SER A 380 31.65 15.40 5.57
C SER A 380 32.11 14.39 4.53
N LEU A 381 31.31 14.14 3.48
CA LEU A 381 31.79 13.38 2.33
C LEU A 381 32.52 14.29 1.33
N ASN A 382 31.96 15.47 1.10
CA ASN A 382 32.54 16.52 0.28
C ASN A 382 32.43 17.84 1.07
N PRO A 383 33.54 18.49 1.43
CA PRO A 383 33.52 19.72 2.20
C PRO A 383 32.75 20.81 1.43
N GLY A 384 31.70 21.34 2.05
CA GLY A 384 30.83 22.37 1.50
C GLY A 384 30.48 23.40 2.58
N PRO A 385 29.78 24.50 2.23
CA PRO A 385 29.37 25.48 3.21
C PRO A 385 28.43 24.85 4.25
N CYS A 386 28.55 25.26 5.51
CA CYS A 386 27.61 24.94 6.58
C CYS A 386 26.28 25.69 6.37
N ALA A 387 25.53 25.31 5.34
CA ALA A 387 24.27 25.91 4.94
C ALA A 387 23.32 24.86 4.35
N TRP A 388 22.01 25.11 4.44
CA TRP A 388 21.02 24.28 3.77
C TRP A 388 21.03 24.60 2.27
N THR A 389 21.68 23.75 1.48
CA THR A 389 21.79 23.92 0.02
C THR A 389 20.89 22.98 -0.77
N VAL A 390 20.13 22.10 -0.09
CA VAL A 390 19.31 21.08 -0.75
C VAL A 390 18.02 21.71 -1.27
N GLU A 391 17.79 21.57 -2.57
CA GLU A 391 16.57 22.08 -3.20
C GLU A 391 15.31 21.44 -2.61
N ALA A 392 14.25 22.22 -2.49
CA ALA A 392 12.97 21.74 -1.98
C ALA A 392 12.38 20.62 -2.87
N SER A 393 12.54 20.72 -4.19
CA SER A 393 12.09 19.71 -5.16
C SER A 393 12.80 18.37 -4.96
N PHE A 394 14.12 18.38 -4.78
CA PHE A 394 14.90 17.19 -4.46
C PHE A 394 14.43 16.58 -3.14
N SER A 395 14.32 17.39 -2.08
CA SER A 395 13.85 16.93 -0.75
C SER A 395 12.50 16.23 -0.82
N TRP A 396 11.60 16.80 -1.63
CA TRP A 396 10.26 16.27 -1.85
C TRP A 396 10.25 14.99 -2.68
N ASN A 397 11.11 14.87 -3.69
CA ASN A 397 11.28 13.65 -4.46
C ASN A 397 11.84 12.52 -3.60
N VAL A 398 12.87 12.78 -2.78
CA VAL A 398 13.38 11.80 -1.81
C VAL A 398 12.28 11.34 -0.87
N PHE A 399 11.49 12.27 -0.32
CA PHE A 399 10.36 11.91 0.54
C PHE A 399 9.35 10.99 -0.16
N ARG A 400 8.91 11.36 -1.37
CA ARG A 400 7.96 10.57 -2.16
C ARG A 400 8.51 9.17 -2.44
N GLN A 401 9.77 9.07 -2.85
CA GLN A 401 10.41 7.80 -3.13
C GLN A 401 10.50 6.92 -1.90
N VAL A 402 11.06 7.44 -0.80
CA VAL A 402 11.26 6.71 0.45
C VAL A 402 9.92 6.23 1.01
N VAL A 403 8.87 7.06 0.99
CA VAL A 403 7.55 6.68 1.49
C VAL A 403 6.86 5.67 0.58
N ALA A 404 6.90 5.85 -0.74
CA ALA A 404 6.20 4.98 -1.67
C ALA A 404 6.82 3.58 -1.75
N GLN A 405 8.14 3.52 -2.00
CA GLN A 405 8.88 2.26 -2.03
C GLN A 405 8.92 1.62 -0.63
N GLY A 406 9.03 2.45 0.41
CA GLY A 406 8.97 2.04 1.81
C GLY A 406 7.66 1.42 2.23
N ALA A 407 6.52 1.87 1.69
CA ALA A 407 5.22 1.26 1.93
C ALA A 407 5.19 -0.19 1.41
N VAL A 408 5.76 -0.46 0.23
CA VAL A 408 5.92 -1.81 -0.30
C VAL A 408 6.80 -2.66 0.62
N GLY A 409 7.96 -2.13 1.04
CA GLY A 409 8.84 -2.81 2.00
C GLY A 409 8.15 -3.13 3.33
N SER A 410 7.35 -2.20 3.85
CA SER A 410 6.59 -2.35 5.10
C SER A 410 5.49 -3.40 5.00
N LEU A 411 4.77 -3.43 3.87
CA LEU A 411 3.77 -4.47 3.58
C LEU A 411 4.42 -5.84 3.42
N ALA A 412 5.58 -5.93 2.76
CA ALA A 412 6.32 -7.18 2.63
C ALA A 412 6.79 -7.71 3.99
N GLY A 413 7.43 -6.85 4.81
CA GLY A 413 7.89 -7.20 6.15
C GLY A 413 6.73 -7.59 7.09
N GLY A 414 5.66 -6.80 7.11
CA GLY A 414 4.46 -7.10 7.90
C GLY A 414 3.74 -8.36 7.42
N GLY A 415 3.58 -8.52 6.11
CA GLY A 415 2.93 -9.67 5.47
C GLY A 415 3.65 -10.98 5.75
N LEU A 416 4.98 -10.99 5.70
CA LEU A 416 5.80 -12.15 6.06
C LEU A 416 5.52 -12.60 7.50
N VAL A 417 5.51 -11.66 8.45
CA VAL A 417 5.24 -11.95 9.86
C VAL A 417 3.83 -12.50 10.05
N VAL A 418 2.82 -11.90 9.41
CA VAL A 418 1.43 -12.37 9.48
C VAL A 418 1.28 -13.78 8.89
N GLY A 419 1.93 -14.05 7.75
CA GLY A 419 1.96 -15.37 7.13
C GLY A 419 2.57 -16.42 8.06
N LEU A 420 3.72 -16.13 8.66
CA LEU A 420 4.39 -17.03 9.61
C LEU A 420 3.54 -17.30 10.86
N ARG A 421 2.87 -16.28 11.42
CA ARG A 421 1.95 -16.46 12.55
C ARG A 421 0.76 -17.35 12.18
N THR A 422 0.20 -17.15 10.99
CA THR A 422 -0.93 -17.94 10.49
C THR A 422 -0.55 -19.40 10.27
N LEU A 423 0.63 -19.66 9.69
CA LEU A 423 1.14 -21.03 9.50
C LEU A 423 1.38 -21.75 10.83
N ARG A 424 1.93 -21.05 11.83
CA ARG A 424 2.13 -21.62 13.18
C ARG A 424 0.81 -21.96 13.86
N ALA A 425 -0.18 -21.07 13.78
CA ALA A 425 -1.49 -21.29 14.38
C ALA A 425 -2.25 -22.47 13.77
N ARG A 426 -2.08 -22.72 12.46
CA ARG A 426 -2.63 -23.90 11.78
C ARG A 426 -2.00 -25.19 12.31
N ARG A 427 -0.67 -25.26 12.34
CA ARG A 427 0.05 -26.43 12.87
C ARG A 427 -0.35 -26.77 14.31
N SER A 428 -0.44 -25.77 15.18
CA SER A 428 -0.89 -26.01 16.57
C SER A 428 -2.33 -26.51 16.66
N SER A 429 -3.20 -26.12 15.72
CA SER A 429 -4.59 -26.61 15.69
C SER A 429 -4.65 -28.06 15.21
N ASP A 430 -3.82 -28.41 14.23
CA ASP A 430 -3.70 -29.77 13.71
C ASP A 430 -3.16 -30.72 14.79
N ASP A 431 -2.12 -30.31 15.53
CA ASP A 431 -1.53 -31.08 16.64
C ASP A 431 -2.56 -31.34 17.76
N LEU A 432 -3.37 -30.35 18.11
CA LEU A 432 -4.45 -30.49 19.10
C LEU A 432 -5.56 -31.42 18.61
N SER A 433 -5.91 -31.34 17.32
CA SER A 433 -6.92 -32.24 16.74
C SER A 433 -6.46 -33.69 16.74
N ALA A 434 -5.18 -33.94 16.43
CA ALA A 434 -4.58 -35.27 16.43
C ALA A 434 -4.51 -35.86 17.84
N ALA A 435 -4.20 -35.06 18.86
CA ALA A 435 -4.19 -35.50 20.26
C ALA A 435 -5.58 -35.83 20.83
N SER A 436 -6.64 -35.27 20.23
CA SER A 436 -8.03 -35.46 20.70
C SER A 436 -8.78 -36.63 20.06
N ALA A 437 -8.18 -37.33 19.09
CA ALA A 437 -8.79 -38.49 18.46
C ALA A 437 -8.76 -39.70 19.42
N PRO A 438 -9.90 -40.34 19.74
CA PRO A 438 -9.93 -41.51 20.60
C PRO A 438 -9.17 -42.67 19.95
N GLY A 439 -8.19 -43.21 20.69
CA GLY A 439 -7.34 -44.34 20.28
C GLY A 439 -7.97 -45.70 20.52
#